data_AF-A0A365PC12-F1
#
_entry.id   AF-A0A365PC12-F1
#
_cell.length_a   1.000
_cell.length_b   1.000
_cell.length_c   1.000
_cell.angle_alpha   90.00
_cell.angle_beta   90.00
_cell.angle_gamma   90.00
#
_symmetry.space_group_name_H-M   'P 1'
#
loop_
_entity.id
_entity.type
_entity.pdbx_description
1 polymer ?
#
loop_
_entity_poly.entity_id
_entity_poly.type
_entity_poly.pdbx_seq_one_letter_code
_entity_poly.pdbx_strand_id
1 'polypeptide(L)'
;MTSFALTPDRLEFYNPFIGLPRIISPFGTTTKIVCTGFRGYDNCWQADQAGNPHKLRPILGLGSSTPASNVFLYPGMIPGL
;
A
#
# COMPACT_ATOMS: atom_id res chain seq x y z
N MET A 1 3.50 -16.90 -1.80
CA MET A 1 2.44 -15.94 -1.45
C MET A 1 2.43 -14.85 -2.51
N THR A 2 1.41 -14.79 -3.35
CA THR A 2 1.19 -13.65 -4.25
C THR A 2 0.82 -12.45 -3.39
N SER A 3 1.77 -11.52 -3.21
CA SER A 3 1.48 -10.27 -2.51
C SER A 3 0.55 -9.43 -3.38
N PHE A 4 -0.66 -9.15 -2.90
CA PHE A 4 -1.68 -8.35 -3.60
C PHE A 4 -1.39 -6.84 -3.56
N ALA A 5 -0.17 -6.45 -3.22
CA ALA A 5 0.26 -5.07 -3.02
C ALA A 5 1.65 -4.85 -3.62
N LEU A 6 1.89 -3.62 -4.10
CA LEU A 6 3.15 -3.17 -4.65
C LEU A 6 3.85 -2.24 -3.67
N THR A 7 5.14 -2.43 -3.48
CA THR A 7 6.03 -1.59 -2.69
C THR A 7 7.15 -1.02 -3.59
N PRO A 8 7.83 0.08 -3.21
CA PRO A 8 8.79 0.76 -4.08
C PRO A 8 9.97 -0.08 -4.59
N ASP A 9 10.27 -1.21 -3.94
CA ASP A 9 11.27 -2.19 -4.39
C ASP A 9 10.87 -2.96 -5.66
N ARG A 10 9.61 -2.81 -6.13
CA ARG A 10 9.09 -3.43 -7.34
C ARG A 10 8.87 -2.39 -8.43
N LEU A 11 9.39 -2.64 -9.64
CA LEU A 11 9.24 -1.72 -10.79
C LEU A 11 7.77 -1.43 -11.13
N GLU A 12 6.90 -2.42 -10.95
CA GLU A 12 5.45 -2.34 -11.15
C GLU A 12 4.79 -1.27 -10.29
N PHE A 13 5.39 -0.91 -9.16
CA PHE A 13 4.90 0.14 -8.26
C PHE A 13 4.62 1.44 -9.02
N TYR A 14 5.51 1.79 -9.95
CA TYR A 14 5.49 3.04 -10.71
C TYR A 14 4.64 2.97 -11.98
N ASN A 15 4.12 1.80 -12.36
CA ASN A 15 3.29 1.65 -13.55
C ASN A 15 1.81 1.94 -13.20
N PRO A 16 1.22 3.07 -13.64
CA PRO A 16 -0.14 3.46 -13.25
C PRO A 16 -1.25 2.56 -13.82
N PHE A 17 -0.94 1.70 -14.80
CA PHE A 17 -1.90 0.80 -15.42
C PHE A 17 -2.11 -0.51 -14.64
N ILE A 18 -1.28 -0.77 -13.63
CA ILE A 18 -1.44 -1.94 -12.76
C ILE A 18 -2.43 -1.61 -11.65
N GLY A 19 -3.50 -2.40 -11.54
CA GLY A 19 -4.62 -2.19 -10.60
C GLY A 19 -4.38 -2.65 -9.15
N LEU A 20 -3.13 -2.71 -8.68
CA LEU A 20 -2.78 -3.17 -7.34
C LEU A 20 -2.46 -2.02 -6.39
N PRO A 21 -2.82 -2.09 -5.09
CA PRO A 21 -2.55 -1.03 -4.12
C PRO A 21 -1.05 -0.77 -3.99
N ARG A 22 -0.70 0.51 -3.81
CA ARG A 22 0.68 0.95 -3.58
C ARG A 22 0.88 1.15 -2.10
N ILE A 23 1.87 0.50 -1.54
CA ILE A 23 2.24 0.60 -0.12
C ILE A 23 3.58 1.30 -0.04
N ILE A 24 3.59 2.45 0.62
CA ILE A 24 4.80 3.16 0.99
C ILE A 24 5.03 2.88 2.47
N SER A 25 6.08 2.12 2.77
CA SER A 25 6.44 1.74 4.14
C SER A 25 7.95 1.56 4.28
N PRO A 26 8.50 1.71 5.50
CA PRO A 26 9.92 1.45 5.75
C PRO A 26 10.27 -0.05 5.70
N PHE A 27 9.27 -0.93 5.64
CA PHE A 27 9.46 -2.39 5.71
C PHE A 27 9.43 -3.08 4.34
N GLY A 28 9.04 -2.39 3.26
CA GLY A 28 8.89 -3.01 1.93
C GLY A 28 8.05 -4.28 1.98
N THR A 29 8.55 -5.35 1.37
CA THR A 29 7.93 -6.70 1.39
C THR A 29 8.43 -7.61 2.51
N THR A 30 9.30 -7.13 3.40
CA THR A 30 9.91 -7.97 4.46
C THR A 30 8.93 -8.37 5.56
N THR A 31 7.84 -7.62 5.71
CA THR A 31 6.78 -7.91 6.67
C THR A 31 5.45 -8.18 5.96
N LYS A 32 4.55 -8.90 6.64
CA LYS A 32 3.27 -9.30 6.06
C LYS A 32 2.40 -8.07 5.77
N ILE A 33 1.91 -8.01 4.53
CA ILE A 33 0.92 -7.02 4.08
C ILE A 33 -0.40 -7.73 3.80
N VAL A 34 -1.50 -7.14 4.25
CA VAL A 34 -2.86 -7.61 3.97
C VAL A 34 -3.70 -6.43 3.54
N CYS A 35 -4.23 -6.47 2.32
CA CYS A 35 -5.19 -5.50 1.82
C CYS A 35 -6.53 -6.18 1.54
N THR A 36 -7.60 -5.60 2.07
CA THR A 36 -8.98 -6.04 1.86
C THR A 36 -9.83 -4.88 1.35
N GLY A 37 -11.01 -5.20 0.82
CA GLY A 37 -12.03 -4.24 0.42
C GLY A 37 -13.04 -4.79 -0.59
N PHE A 38 -14.16 -4.09 -0.77
CA PHE A 38 -15.20 -4.45 -1.73
C PHE A 38 -15.09 -3.59 -2.99
N ARG A 39 -14.80 -4.21 -4.15
CA ARG A 39 -14.57 -3.56 -5.46
C ARG A 39 -13.31 -2.68 -5.57
N GLY A 40 -12.47 -2.69 -4.55
CA GLY A 40 -11.18 -2.02 -4.50
C GLY A 40 -10.49 -2.32 -3.18
N TYR A 41 -9.19 -2.05 -3.09
CA TYR A 41 -8.45 -2.18 -1.84
C TYR A 41 -8.59 -0.87 -1.06
N ASP A 42 -9.45 -0.84 -0.05
CA ASP A 42 -9.73 0.34 0.79
C ASP A 42 -9.13 0.21 2.21
N ASN A 43 -8.72 -1.00 2.59
CA ASN A 43 -8.24 -1.30 3.93
C ASN A 43 -6.97 -2.15 3.87
N CYS A 44 -5.82 -1.51 4.08
CA CYS A 44 -4.53 -2.20 4.13
C CYS A 44 -3.92 -2.17 5.52
N TRP A 45 -3.25 -3.25 5.89
CA TRP A 45 -2.50 -3.44 7.12
C TRP A 45 -1.12 -3.98 6.80
N GLN A 46 -0.12 -3.56 7.57
CA GLN A 46 1.22 -4.13 7.50
C GLN A 46 1.76 -4.39 8.90
N ALA A 47 2.39 -5.55 9.08
CA ALA A 47 3.10 -5.85 10.32
C ALA A 47 4.39 -5.03 10.43
N ASP A 48 4.76 -4.62 11.64
CA ASP A 48 6.12 -4.15 11.93
C ASP A 48 7.10 -5.33 12.05
N GLN A 49 8.38 -5.05 12.37
CA GLN A 49 9.40 -6.08 12.57
C GLN A 49 9.12 -7.02 13.75
N ALA A 50 8.35 -6.57 14.75
CA ALA A 50 7.92 -7.38 15.88
C ALA A 50 6.64 -8.18 15.57
N GLY A 51 6.06 -8.02 14.38
CA GLY A 51 4.84 -8.70 13.97
C GLY A 51 3.55 -7.99 14.36
N ASN A 52 3.61 -6.81 14.99
CA ASN A 52 2.39 -6.09 15.38
C ASN A 52 1.73 -5.49 14.13
N PRO A 53 0.42 -5.64 13.95
CA PRO A 53 -0.28 -5.11 12.78
C PRO A 53 -0.55 -3.61 12.93
N HIS A 54 -0.21 -2.84 11.89
CA HIS A 54 -0.49 -1.41 11.80
C HIS A 54 -1.40 -1.12 10.61
N LYS A 55 -2.46 -0.35 10.86
CA LYS A 55 -3.38 0.08 9.80
C LYS A 55 -2.69 1.13 8.94
N LEU A 56 -2.66 0.91 7.64
CA LEU A 56 -2.09 1.85 6.70
C LEU A 56 -3.08 2.96 6.39
N ARG A 57 -2.55 4.15 6.13
CA ARG A 57 -3.33 5.34 5.86
C ARG A 57 -3.51 5.53 4.35
N PRO A 58 -4.75 5.54 3.83
CA PRO A 58 -4.96 5.87 2.44
C PRO A 58 -4.60 7.34 2.18
N ILE A 59 -3.92 7.60 1.07
CA ILE A 59 -3.74 8.93 0.52
C ILE A 59 -4.32 8.98 -0.88
N LEU A 60 -4.89 10.15 -1.25
CA LEU A 60 -5.46 10.38 -2.58
C LEU A 60 -4.41 10.04 -3.65
N GLY A 61 -4.83 9.18 -4.58
CA GLY A 61 -3.94 8.45 -5.48
C GLY A 61 -3.31 9.29 -6.60
N LEU A 62 -2.37 8.67 -7.30
CA LEU A 62 -1.72 9.21 -8.49
C LEU A 62 -2.73 9.23 -9.67
N GLY A 63 -3.47 10.33 -9.81
CA GLY A 63 -4.05 10.80 -11.08
C GLY A 63 -5.43 10.25 -11.49
N SER A 64 -6.30 11.18 -11.88
CA SER A 64 -7.65 10.95 -12.43
C SER A 64 -7.59 10.56 -13.92
N SER A 65 -8.14 9.38 -14.26
CA SER A 65 -8.69 8.95 -15.57
C SER A 65 -8.27 7.55 -16.06
N THR A 66 -7.41 6.84 -15.33
CA THR A 66 -7.13 5.39 -15.43
C THR A 66 -7.24 4.79 -14.02
N PRO A 67 -7.38 3.45 -13.79
CA PRO A 67 -7.72 2.90 -12.48
C PRO A 67 -6.55 3.06 -11.49
N ALA A 68 -6.38 4.28 -10.98
CA ALA A 68 -5.40 4.64 -10.00
C ALA A 68 -5.69 3.82 -8.76
N SER A 69 -4.79 2.89 -8.45
CA SER A 69 -4.96 2.09 -7.26
C SER A 69 -4.56 2.92 -6.06
N ASN A 70 -5.30 2.71 -4.98
CA ASN A 70 -5.11 3.45 -3.74
C ASN A 70 -3.65 3.35 -3.28
N VAL A 71 -3.11 4.49 -2.89
CA VAL A 71 -1.79 4.59 -2.27
C VAL A 71 -2.00 4.62 -0.77
N PHE A 72 -1.21 3.83 -0.05
CA PHE A 72 -1.28 3.68 1.39
C PHE A 72 0.09 3.96 2.01
N LEU A 73 0.10 4.73 3.08
CA LEU A 73 1.28 5.03 3.88
C LEU A 73 1.28 4.23 5.18
N TYR A 74 2.46 3.78 5.56
CA TYR A 74 2.70 3.34 6.93
C TYR A 74 2.52 4.51 7.92
N PRO A 75 1.92 4.29 9.10
CA PRO A 75 1.73 5.36 10.08
C PRO A 75 3.02 6.10 10.43
N GLY A 76 2.93 7.43 10.58
CA GLY A 76 4.07 8.27 10.99
C GLY A 76 5.06 8.64 9.89
N MET A 77 4.85 8.19 8.64
CA MET A 77 5.74 8.57 7.52
C MET A 77 5.62 10.04 7.10
N ILE A 78 4.45 10.67 7.31
CA ILE A 78 4.24 12.10 7.06
C ILE A 78 3.78 12.74 8.38
N PRO A 79 4.56 13.67 8.95
CA PRO A 79 4.15 14.39 10.16
C PRO A 79 2.84 15.16 9.93
N GLY A 80 1.90 15.04 10.86
CA GLY A 80 0.62 15.76 10.81
C GLY A 80 -0.40 15.20 9.82
N LEU A 81 -0.07 14.13 9.10
CA LEU A 81 -1.09 13.29 8.47
C LEU A 81 -1.64 12.38 9.54
#